data_AF-A0A7X6M3W7-F1
#
_entry.id   AF-A0A7X6M3W7-F1
#
_cell.length_a   1.000
_cell.length_b   1.000
_cell.length_c   1.000
_cell.angle_alpha   90.00
_cell.angle_beta   90.00
_cell.angle_gamma   90.00
#
_symmetry.space_group_name_H-M   'P 1'
#
loop_
_entity.id
_entity.type
_entity.pdbx_description
1 polymer ?
#
loop_
_entity_poly.entity_id
_entity_poly.type
_entity_poly.pdbx_seq_one_letter_code
_entity_poly.pdbx_strand_id
1 'polypeptide(L)'
;MTAMSFISAYIHKFDGVEAEYCPARDTAWGPTRAAVSVELNHEAIGSARLYLSIEDARTLAEQLPQILMMHDVAERLAADKAA
;
A
#
# COMPACT_ATOMS: atom_id res chain seq x y z
N MET A 1 -33.05 21.17 9.83
CA MET A 1 -32.01 20.51 9.03
C MET A 1 -30.69 20.80 9.72
N THR A 2 -30.25 19.90 10.60
CA THR A 2 -28.96 20.05 11.30
C THR A 2 -27.86 19.71 10.31
N ALA A 3 -27.03 20.70 9.96
CA ALA A 3 -25.79 20.43 9.25
C ALA A 3 -24.94 19.52 10.14
N MET A 4 -24.75 18.26 9.73
CA MET A 4 -23.75 17.38 10.31
C MET A 4 -22.39 17.87 9.81
N SER A 5 -21.72 18.66 10.64
CA SER A 5 -20.31 18.99 10.42
C SER A 5 -19.49 17.71 10.55
N PHE A 6 -18.74 17.35 9.51
CA PHE A 6 -17.75 16.27 9.56
C PHE A 6 -16.37 16.83 9.26
N ILE A 7 -15.35 16.28 9.94
CA ILE A 7 -13.95 16.51 9.62
C ILE A 7 -13.46 15.24 8.94
N SER A 8 -12.90 15.39 7.73
CA SER A 8 -12.13 14.35 7.06
C SER A 8 -10.69 14.82 7.03
N ALA A 9 -9.85 14.22 7.87
CA ALA A 9 -8.42 14.49 7.93
C ALA A 9 -7.67 13.19 7.70
N TYR A 10 -6.82 13.16 6.69
CA TYR A 10 -5.89 12.07 6.42
C TYR A 10 -4.52 12.51 6.94
N ILE A 11 -4.21 12.13 8.18
CA ILE A 11 -2.93 12.48 8.83
C ILE A 11 -2.04 11.25 8.75
N HIS A 12 -1.12 11.26 7.79
CA HIS A 12 -0.11 10.24 7.64
C HIS A 12 1.16 10.70 8.38
N LYS A 13 1.43 10.08 9.53
CA LYS A 13 2.63 10.33 10.36
C LYS A 13 3.47 9.06 10.51
N PHE A 14 3.68 8.35 9.42
CA PHE A 14 4.63 7.25 9.39
C PHE A 14 5.59 7.44 8.21
N ASP A 15 6.83 7.00 8.39
CA ASP A 15 7.82 6.87 7.32
C ASP A 15 7.92 5.37 7.00
N GLY A 16 7.64 4.97 5.77
CA GLY A 16 7.63 3.56 5.34
C GLY A 16 6.42 3.15 4.53
N VAL A 17 6.09 1.85 4.58
CA VAL A 17 5.00 1.22 3.81
C VAL A 17 3.95 0.63 4.75
N GLU A 18 2.69 0.99 4.54
CA GLU A 18 1.54 0.44 5.27
C GLU A 18 0.52 -0.16 4.31
N ALA A 19 -0.17 -1.23 4.73
CA ALA A 19 -1.27 -1.83 4.00
C ALA A 19 -2.54 -1.87 4.86
N GLU A 20 -3.66 -1.40 4.33
CA GLU A 20 -4.96 -1.33 5.02
C GLU A 20 -6.06 -1.96 4.15
N TYR A 21 -7.00 -2.66 4.80
CA TYR A 21 -8.22 -3.11 4.14
C TYR A 21 -9.24 -1.97 4.06
N CYS A 22 -9.63 -1.62 2.84
CA CYS A 22 -10.68 -0.66 2.56
C CYS A 22 -12.00 -1.38 2.25
N PRO A 23 -13.03 -1.32 3.11
CA PRO A 23 -14.33 -1.92 2.83
C PRO A 23 -15.03 -1.22 1.67
N ALA A 24 -15.92 -1.95 0.98
CA ALA A 24 -16.79 -1.37 -0.04
C ALA A 24 -17.67 -0.28 0.58
N ARG A 25 -17.77 0.86 -0.10
CA ARG A 25 -18.55 2.01 0.37
C ARG A 25 -19.09 2.84 -0.78
N ASP A 26 -20.23 3.48 -0.54
CA ASP A 26 -20.74 4.50 -1.45
C ASP A 26 -20.01 5.82 -1.23
N THR A 27 -19.62 6.46 -2.33
CA THR A 27 -18.98 7.78 -2.33
C THR A 27 -19.79 8.75 -3.18
N ALA A 28 -19.46 10.04 -3.08
CA ALA A 28 -20.07 11.07 -3.93
C ALA A 28 -19.84 10.83 -5.44
N TRP A 29 -18.88 9.97 -5.80
CA TRP A 29 -18.53 9.63 -7.18
C TRP A 29 -19.03 8.25 -7.61
N GLY A 30 -19.79 7.57 -6.75
CA GLY A 30 -20.35 6.24 -7.00
C GLY A 30 -19.87 5.16 -6.01
N PRO A 31 -20.38 3.94 -6.16
CA PRO A 31 -19.99 2.81 -5.32
C PRO A 31 -18.53 2.43 -5.57
N THR A 32 -17.78 2.27 -4.50
CA THR A 32 -16.39 1.77 -4.52
C THR A 32 -16.36 0.34 -4.00
N ARG A 33 -15.63 -0.54 -4.70
CA ARG A 33 -15.45 -1.94 -4.29
C ARG A 33 -14.44 -2.03 -3.15
N ALA A 34 -14.51 -3.13 -2.40
CA ALA A 34 -13.50 -3.42 -1.39
C ALA A 34 -12.13 -3.57 -2.04
N ALA A 35 -11.11 -3.05 -1.36
CA ALA A 35 -9.75 -2.98 -1.86
C ALA A 35 -8.74 -3.12 -0.71
N VAL A 36 -7.48 -3.38 -1.05
CA VAL A 36 -6.34 -3.17 -0.15
C VAL A 36 -5.65 -1.88 -0.60
N SER A 37 -5.51 -0.92 0.31
CA SER A 37 -4.67 0.25 0.05
C SER A 37 -3.27 -0.01 0.57
N VAL A 38 -2.27 0.16 -0.29
CA VAL A 38 -0.86 0.20 0.08
C VAL A 38 -0.40 1.64 -0.01
N GLU A 39 0.13 2.16 1.08
CA GLU A 39 0.60 3.53 1.17
C GLU A 39 2.08 3.56 1.49
N LEU A 40 2.83 4.25 0.65
CA LEU A 40 4.22 4.61 0.87
C LEU A 40 4.24 6.07 1.33
N ASN A 41 4.76 6.29 2.53
CA ASN A 41 5.07 7.62 3.03
C ASN A 41 6.57 7.77 3.17
N HIS A 42 7.09 8.87 2.64
CA HIS A 42 8.49 9.23 2.81
C HIS A 42 8.62 10.72 3.11
N GLU A 43 9.31 11.09 4.19
CA GLU A 43 9.40 12.48 4.64
C GLU A 43 9.91 13.45 3.55
N ALA A 44 10.86 13.00 2.73
CA ALA A 44 11.44 13.83 1.66
C ALA A 44 10.61 13.92 0.36
N ILE A 45 9.66 13.01 0.13
CA ILE A 45 9.01 12.83 -1.18
C ILE A 45 7.48 12.96 -1.10
N GLY A 46 6.89 12.79 0.09
CA GLY A 46 5.46 12.81 0.34
C GLY A 46 4.84 11.41 0.38
N SER A 47 3.54 11.33 0.10
CA SER A 47 2.74 10.11 0.17
C SER A 47 2.35 9.60 -1.22
N ALA A 48 2.50 8.30 -1.47
CA ALA A 48 1.95 7.62 -2.62
C ALA A 48 1.03 6.49 -2.16
N ARG A 49 -0.17 6.39 -2.73
CA ARG A 49 -1.14 5.33 -2.40
C ARG A 49 -1.55 4.55 -3.63
N LEU A 50 -1.49 3.23 -3.51
CA LEU A 50 -1.95 2.25 -4.48
C LEU A 50 -3.17 1.52 -3.92
N TYR A 51 -4.25 1.41 -4.68
CA TYR A 51 -5.40 0.58 -4.33
C TYR A 51 -5.40 -0.67 -5.20
N LEU A 52 -5.42 -1.82 -4.55
CA LEU A 52 -5.48 -3.13 -5.20
C LEU A 52 -6.87 -3.74 -4.98
N SER A 53 -7.39 -4.41 -6.01
CA SER A 53 -8.52 -5.30 -5.79
C SER A 53 -8.11 -6.43 -4.83
N ILE A 54 -9.08 -7.09 -4.18
CA ILE A 54 -8.77 -8.22 -3.28
C ILE A 54 -8.12 -9.38 -4.05
N GLU A 55 -8.46 -9.57 -5.32
CA GLU A 55 -7.90 -10.61 -6.19
C GLU A 55 -6.44 -10.31 -6.56
N ASP A 56 -6.15 -9.06 -6.93
CA ASP A 56 -4.78 -8.63 -7.22
C ASP A 56 -3.92 -8.64 -5.95
N ALA A 57 -4.47 -8.24 -4.81
CA ALA A 57 -3.77 -8.29 -3.53
C ALA A 57 -3.38 -9.71 -3.14
N ARG A 58 -4.25 -10.71 -3.38
CA ARG A 58 -3.93 -12.13 -3.19
C ARG A 58 -2.83 -12.59 -4.15
N THR A 59 -2.97 -12.26 -5.43
CA THR A 59 -1.98 -12.62 -6.46
C THR A 59 -0.60 -12.05 -6.11
N LEU A 60 -0.55 -10.78 -5.68
CA LEU A 60 0.69 -10.14 -5.24
C LEU A 60 1.26 -10.82 -3.99
N ALA A 61 0.43 -11.15 -3.00
CA ALA A 61 0.86 -11.82 -1.78
C ALA A 61 1.46 -13.22 -2.05
N GLU A 62 0.97 -13.94 -3.06
CA GLU A 62 1.51 -15.23 -3.49
C GLU A 62 2.87 -15.10 -4.19
N GLN A 63 3.07 -14.03 -4.96
CA GLN A 63 4.30 -13.81 -5.72
C GLN A 63 5.42 -13.15 -4.89
N LEU A 64 5.06 -12.33 -3.90
CA LEU A 64 6.00 -11.50 -3.17
C LEU A 64 7.13 -12.29 -2.48
N PRO A 65 6.90 -13.43 -1.82
CA PRO A 65 7.99 -14.19 -1.19
C PRO A 65 9.06 -14.65 -2.18
N GLN A 66 8.65 -15.05 -3.39
CA GLN A 66 9.60 -15.47 -4.43
C GLN A 66 10.44 -14.29 -4.92
N ILE A 67 9.82 -13.13 -5.12
CA ILE A 67 10.52 -11.91 -5.53
C ILE A 67 11.56 -11.50 -4.48
N LEU A 68 11.19 -11.55 -3.21
CA LEU A 68 12.11 -11.22 -2.10
C LEU A 68 13.28 -12.20 -2.03
N MET A 69 13.02 -13.50 -2.14
CA MET A 69 14.08 -14.51 -2.18
C MET A 69 15.05 -14.28 -3.35
N MET A 70 14.55 -13.91 -4.53
CA MET A 70 15.39 -13.61 -5.69
C MET A 70 16.28 -12.37 -5.44
N HIS A 71 15.76 -11.36 -4.75
CA HIS A 71 16.53 -10.19 -4.34
C HIS A 71 17.65 -10.56 -3.37
N ASP A 72 17.34 -11.33 -2.32
CA ASP A 72 18.33 -11.73 -1.31
C ASP A 72 19.50 -12.51 -1.92
N VAL A 73 19.21 -13.40 -2.87
CA VAL A 73 20.24 -14.14 -3.63
C VAL A 73 21.09 -13.19 -4.48
N ALA A 74 20.48 -12.21 -5.14
CA ALA A 74 21.19 -11.23 -5.94
C ALA A 74 22.12 -10.35 -5.09
N GLU A 75 21.65 -9.87 -3.93
CA GLU A 75 22.45 -9.10 -2.97
C GLU A 75 23.61 -9.92 -2.43
N ARG A 76 23.38 -11.20 -2.10
CA ARG A 76 24.44 -12.09 -1.63
C ARG A 76 25.53 -12.28 -2.70
N LEU A 77 25.13 -12.51 -3.95
CA LEU A 77 26.06 -12.68 -5.05
C LEU A 77 26.85 -11.39 -5.34
N ALA A 78 26.22 -10.23 -5.20
CA ALA A 78 26.90 -8.93 -5.36
C ALA A 78 27.96 -8.73 -4.28
N ALA A 79 27.65 -9.07 -3.02
CA ALA A 79 28.59 -9.00 -1.91
C ALA A 79 29.79 -9.94 -2.10
N ASP A 80 29.54 -11.19 -2.52
CA ASP A 80 30.60 -12.19 -2.73
C ASP A 80 31.54 -11.81 -3.90
N LYS A 81 31.06 -11.04 -4.89
CA LYS A 81 31.89 -10.51 -6.01
C LYS A 81 32.69 -9.26 -5.64
N ALA A 82 32.29 -8.54 -4.60
CA ALA A 82 32.96 -7.33 -4.15
C ALA A 82 34.08 -7.61 -3.14
N ALA A 83 34.16 -8.84 -2.61
CA ALA A 83 35.22 -9.34 -1.74
C ALA A 83 36.39 -9.95 -2.55
#